data_AF-A0A4Q2V0D0-F1
#
_entry.id   AF-A0A4Q2V0D0-F1
#
_cell.length_a   1.000
_cell.length_b   1.000
_cell.length_c   1.000
_cell.angle_alpha   90.00
_cell.angle_beta   90.00
_cell.angle_gamma   90.00
#
_symmetry.space_group_name_H-M   'P 1'
#
loop_
_entity.id
_entity.type
_entity.pdbx_description
1 polymer ?
#
loop_
_entity_poly.entity_id
_entity_poly.type
_entity_poly.pdbx_seq_one_letter_code
_entity_poly.pdbx_strand_id
1 'polypeptide(L)'
;MNAGHKFTPNDIEADVGDILEHRFYPNAHWVIRRDVGYPCIPYEYVDADGTGFSSGPPPVKAITNDAPRFHVRVYNSEPIFYYCGAPGYCVKYHMMGEVNPSKNETLDDWLKKTNGVDYQLTSGEHFPKEQGFKTSTASATPKSTTSTTPDSTGDSFYHHNDRNSHGGGAVAGIAIGGAQMLVSRARKIKCAPGRLCIRRRQKRIDE
;
A
#
# COMPACT_ATOMS: atom_id res chain seq x y z
N MET A 1 -2.12 15.32 25.46
CA MET A 1 -2.73 14.36 24.52
C MET A 1 -2.43 14.93 23.15
N ASN A 2 -1.53 14.29 22.38
CA ASN A 2 -1.05 14.86 21.13
C ASN A 2 -2.19 14.90 20.12
N ALA A 3 -2.71 16.09 19.86
CA ALA A 3 -3.46 16.43 18.65
C ALA A 3 -2.51 16.43 17.44
N GLY A 4 -1.83 15.32 17.22
CA GLY A 4 -0.91 15.16 16.10
C GLY A 4 -1.62 14.35 15.04
N HIS A 5 -1.69 14.87 13.82
CA HIS A 5 -2.28 14.20 12.65
C HIS A 5 -1.48 12.92 12.27
N LYS A 6 -1.50 11.89 13.12
CA LYS A 6 -0.65 10.70 12.99
C LYS A 6 -1.28 9.48 13.65
N PHE A 7 -1.04 8.31 13.09
CA PHE A 7 -1.29 7.06 13.80
C PHE A 7 -0.21 6.83 14.86
N THR A 8 -0.58 6.28 16.01
CA THR A 8 0.31 5.98 17.13
C THR A 8 0.05 4.57 17.68
N PRO A 9 1.01 3.65 17.55
CA PRO A 9 2.17 3.73 16.67
C PRO A 9 1.78 3.76 15.18
N ASN A 10 2.66 4.29 14.33
CA ASN A 10 2.52 4.31 12.87
C ASN A 10 3.37 3.22 12.18
N ASP A 11 4.19 2.49 12.91
CA ASP A 11 4.94 1.33 12.45
C ASP A 11 4.72 0.19 13.45
N ILE A 12 4.23 -0.95 12.97
CA ILE A 12 3.76 -2.06 13.80
C ILE A 12 4.23 -3.38 13.22
N GLU A 13 4.82 -4.22 14.08
CA GLU A 13 4.96 -5.65 13.79
C GLU A 13 3.73 -6.43 14.29
N ALA A 14 3.15 -7.26 13.43
CA ALA A 14 1.98 -8.09 13.74
C ALA A 14 2.13 -9.51 13.18
N ASP A 15 1.76 -10.51 13.98
CA ASP A 15 1.79 -11.92 13.57
C ASP A 15 0.53 -12.26 12.76
N VAL A 16 0.60 -13.29 11.89
CA VAL A 16 -0.60 -13.79 11.19
C VAL A 16 -1.66 -14.22 12.21
N GLY A 17 -2.87 -13.66 12.07
CA GLY A 17 -3.99 -13.88 12.99
C GLY A 17 -4.13 -12.85 14.10
N ASP A 18 -3.19 -11.90 14.24
CA ASP A 18 -3.38 -10.72 15.08
C ASP A 18 -4.50 -9.81 14.53
N ILE A 19 -5.04 -8.97 15.41
CA ILE A 19 -6.05 -7.97 15.09
C ILE A 19 -5.47 -6.58 15.33
N LEU A 20 -5.41 -5.76 14.28
CA LEU A 20 -5.13 -4.34 14.39
C LEU A 20 -6.43 -3.64 14.83
N GLU A 21 -6.39 -2.95 15.96
CA GLU A 21 -7.51 -2.15 16.48
C GLU A 21 -7.19 -0.67 16.30
N HIS A 22 -7.80 -0.04 15.30
CA HIS A 22 -7.79 1.40 15.13
C HIS A 22 -8.82 2.03 16.07
N ARG A 23 -8.40 3.00 16.89
CA ARG A 23 -9.25 3.76 17.80
C ARG A 23 -9.30 5.20 17.32
N PHE A 24 -10.51 5.66 17.01
CA PHE A 24 -10.72 6.96 16.39
C PHE A 24 -10.96 8.05 17.43
N TYR A 25 -10.29 9.19 17.26
CA TYR A 25 -10.51 10.41 18.04
C TYR A 25 -11.35 11.41 17.22
N PRO A 26 -11.88 12.49 17.83
CA PRO A 26 -12.70 13.48 17.12
C PRO A 26 -12.02 14.06 15.87
N ASN A 27 -12.82 14.69 15.00
CA ASN A 27 -12.47 15.24 13.67
C ASN A 27 -12.61 14.27 12.49
N ALA A 28 -13.36 13.17 12.67
CA ALA A 28 -13.75 12.25 11.59
C ALA A 28 -12.56 11.74 10.76
N HIS A 29 -11.55 11.21 11.45
CA HIS A 29 -10.49 10.40 10.84
C HIS A 29 -11.03 9.01 10.50
N TRP A 30 -10.52 8.41 9.44
CA TRP A 30 -10.78 7.01 9.13
C TRP A 30 -9.61 6.40 8.40
N VAL A 31 -9.47 5.08 8.48
CA VAL A 31 -8.35 4.37 7.91
C VAL A 31 -8.74 3.73 6.57
N ILE A 32 -7.86 3.83 5.58
CA ILE A 32 -7.98 3.19 4.27
C ILE A 32 -6.67 2.46 3.95
N ARG A 33 -6.75 1.20 3.50
CA ARG A 33 -5.60 0.48 2.95
C ARG A 33 -5.20 1.10 1.62
N ARG A 34 -3.90 1.25 1.39
CA ARG A 34 -3.35 1.65 0.09
C ARG A 34 -2.40 0.59 -0.46
N ASP A 35 -2.07 0.76 -1.73
CA ASP A 35 -0.95 0.03 -2.31
C ASP A 35 0.37 0.71 -1.95
N VAL A 36 1.43 -0.08 -2.05
CA VAL A 36 2.82 0.36 -2.02
C VAL A 36 2.98 1.53 -3.00
N GLY A 37 2.87 1.33 -4.32
CA GLY A 37 3.25 2.34 -5.33
C GLY A 37 2.44 3.65 -5.33
N TYR A 38 1.26 3.68 -4.71
CA TYR A 38 0.28 4.76 -4.88
C TYR A 38 -0.18 5.32 -3.53
N PRO A 39 0.55 6.30 -2.96
CA PRO A 39 0.13 6.95 -1.72
C PRO A 39 -1.21 7.67 -1.90
N CYS A 40 -2.04 7.67 -0.85
CA CYS A 40 -3.32 8.36 -0.80
C CYS A 40 -4.39 7.89 -1.80
N ILE A 41 -4.19 6.72 -2.41
CA ILE A 41 -5.14 6.04 -3.29
C ILE A 41 -5.59 4.73 -2.62
N PRO A 42 -6.90 4.41 -2.59
CA PRO A 42 -7.40 3.16 -2.06
C PRO A 42 -6.78 1.96 -2.78
N TYR A 43 -6.46 0.91 -2.03
CA TYR A 43 -5.83 -0.31 -2.56
C TYR A 43 -6.63 -0.92 -3.73
N GLU A 44 -7.96 -0.89 -3.63
CA GLU A 44 -8.89 -1.44 -4.63
C GLU A 44 -8.81 -0.74 -6.00
N TYR A 45 -8.18 0.44 -6.09
CA TYR A 45 -8.02 1.15 -7.37
C TYR A 45 -6.72 0.79 -8.09
N VAL A 46 -5.80 0.13 -7.39
CA VAL A 46 -4.49 -0.25 -7.91
C VAL A 46 -4.46 -1.74 -8.20
N ASP A 47 -4.99 -2.55 -7.29
CA ASP A 47 -5.06 -4.00 -7.40
C ASP A 47 -6.53 -4.44 -7.38
N ALA A 48 -7.03 -4.84 -8.56
CA ALA A 48 -8.42 -5.26 -8.73
C ALA A 48 -8.72 -6.61 -8.07
N ASP A 49 -7.70 -7.46 -7.91
CA ASP A 49 -7.83 -8.76 -7.23
C ASP A 49 -7.45 -8.66 -5.74
N GLY A 50 -6.85 -7.54 -5.36
CA GLY A 50 -6.44 -7.19 -4.01
C GLY A 50 -7.62 -6.91 -3.07
N THR A 51 -7.56 -7.46 -1.86
CA THR A 51 -8.56 -7.15 -0.82
C THR A 51 -8.13 -5.92 0.00
N GLY A 52 -8.74 -4.77 -0.25
CA GLY A 52 -8.54 -3.59 0.57
C GLY A 52 -9.37 -3.56 1.86
N PHE A 53 -9.28 -2.45 2.58
CA PHE A 53 -10.18 -2.16 3.69
C PHE A 53 -10.34 -0.64 3.85
N SER A 54 -11.52 -0.24 4.33
CA SER A 54 -11.80 1.13 4.73
C SER A 54 -12.77 1.10 5.90
N SER A 55 -12.49 1.84 6.96
CA SER A 55 -13.41 1.93 8.10
C SER A 55 -14.61 2.82 7.83
N GLY A 56 -14.51 3.71 6.83
CA GLY A 56 -15.39 4.86 6.67
C GLY A 56 -15.29 5.84 7.84
N PRO A 57 -15.84 7.07 7.69
CA PRO A 57 -15.80 8.10 8.74
C PRO A 57 -16.64 7.68 9.95
N PRO A 58 -16.03 7.44 11.12
CA PRO A 58 -16.74 7.07 12.33
C PRO A 58 -17.41 8.31 12.96
N PRO A 59 -18.57 8.15 13.63
CA PRO A 59 -19.29 9.26 14.25
C PRO A 59 -18.68 9.66 15.61
N VAL A 60 -17.44 10.16 15.62
CA VAL A 60 -16.72 10.54 16.86
C VAL A 60 -16.95 12.01 17.18
N LYS A 61 -17.73 12.29 18.25
CA LYS A 61 -18.05 13.66 18.69
C LYS A 61 -17.22 14.16 19.86
N ALA A 62 -16.61 13.26 20.63
CA ALA A 62 -15.82 13.59 21.81
C ALA A 62 -14.83 12.46 22.12
N ILE A 63 -13.78 12.79 22.89
CA ILE A 63 -12.84 11.80 23.41
C ILE A 63 -13.52 11.05 24.56
N THR A 64 -13.78 9.76 24.39
CA THR A 64 -14.37 8.89 25.41
C THR A 64 -13.57 7.61 25.55
N ASN A 65 -13.75 6.89 26.67
CA ASN A 65 -13.15 5.56 26.84
C ASN A 65 -13.72 4.54 25.82
N ASP A 66 -14.93 4.80 25.34
CA ASP A 66 -15.66 4.00 24.36
C ASP A 66 -15.54 4.57 22.94
N ALA A 67 -14.38 5.16 22.63
CA ALA A 67 -14.06 5.63 21.29
C ALA A 67 -14.35 4.51 20.26
N PRO A 68 -15.01 4.84 19.12
CA PRO A 68 -15.23 3.92 18.01
C PRO A 68 -13.96 3.19 17.61
N ARG A 69 -14.13 1.93 17.20
CA ARG A 69 -13.01 1.04 16.87
C ARG A 69 -13.25 0.35 15.55
N PHE A 70 -12.19 0.19 14.78
CA PHE A 70 -12.17 -0.60 13.56
C PHE A 70 -11.12 -1.69 13.67
N HIS A 71 -11.48 -2.91 13.29
CA HIS A 71 -10.64 -4.08 13.45
C HIS A 71 -10.23 -4.63 12.09
N VAL A 72 -8.92 -4.71 11.85
CA VAL A 72 -8.34 -5.35 10.67
C VAL A 72 -7.65 -6.64 11.11
N ARG A 73 -7.97 -7.74 10.44
CA ARG A 73 -7.30 -9.01 10.69
C ARG A 73 -6.07 -9.14 9.79
N VAL A 74 -4.93 -9.52 10.38
CA VAL A 74 -3.73 -9.84 9.63
C VAL A 74 -3.85 -11.26 9.07
N TYR A 75 -3.96 -11.38 7.75
CA TYR A 75 -4.17 -12.67 7.07
C TYR A 75 -2.87 -13.35 6.63
N ASN A 76 -1.85 -12.56 6.30
CA ASN A 76 -0.53 -13.01 5.88
C ASN A 76 0.55 -12.08 6.47
N SER A 77 1.82 -12.38 6.23
CA SER A 77 2.95 -11.56 6.70
C SER A 77 3.37 -10.48 5.69
N GLU A 78 2.55 -10.21 4.67
CA GLU A 78 2.86 -9.17 3.69
C GLU A 78 2.69 -7.79 4.33
N PRO A 79 3.44 -6.78 3.86
CA PRO A 79 3.28 -5.42 4.34
C PRO A 79 1.86 -4.89 4.13
N ILE A 80 1.34 -4.19 5.13
CA ILE A 80 0.07 -3.45 5.03
C ILE A 80 0.38 -1.98 5.18
N PHE A 81 0.02 -1.19 4.17
CA PHE A 81 0.12 0.27 4.22
C PHE A 81 -1.26 0.88 4.26
N TYR A 82 -1.41 1.94 5.07
CA TYR A 82 -2.68 2.63 5.22
C TYR A 82 -2.49 4.12 5.45
N TYR A 83 -3.55 4.88 5.20
CA TYR A 83 -3.58 6.33 5.36
C TYR A 83 -4.91 6.79 5.96
N CYS A 84 -4.93 8.02 6.46
CA CYS A 84 -6.15 8.67 6.91
C CYS A 84 -6.91 9.28 5.74
N GLY A 85 -8.17 8.88 5.56
CA GLY A 85 -9.02 9.36 4.47
C GLY A 85 -9.60 10.77 4.69
N ALA A 86 -9.48 11.35 5.90
CA ALA A 86 -9.98 12.69 6.18
C ALA A 86 -9.38 13.73 5.22
N PRO A 87 -10.17 14.70 4.70
CA PRO A 87 -9.71 15.63 3.66
C PRO A 87 -8.37 16.31 3.98
N GLY A 88 -7.36 16.04 3.16
CA GLY A 88 -6.01 16.60 3.30
C GLY A 88 -5.09 15.89 4.30
N TYR A 89 -5.57 14.88 5.03
CA TYR A 89 -4.77 14.21 6.05
C TYR A 89 -3.69 13.31 5.50
N CYS A 90 -3.89 12.69 4.33
CA CYS A 90 -2.84 11.95 3.68
C CYS A 90 -1.84 12.90 2.98
N VAL A 91 -2.35 13.81 2.15
CA VAL A 91 -1.52 14.65 1.28
C VAL A 91 -0.82 15.80 1.99
N LYS A 92 -1.46 16.47 2.97
CA LYS A 92 -0.90 17.65 3.66
C LYS A 92 -0.27 17.30 5.00
N TYR A 93 -0.91 16.40 5.75
CA TYR A 93 -0.47 16.06 7.11
C TYR A 93 0.27 14.74 7.19
N HIS A 94 0.33 13.99 6.08
CA HIS A 94 1.06 12.73 6.00
C HIS A 94 0.67 11.70 7.05
N MET A 95 -0.61 11.67 7.42
CA MET A 95 -1.16 10.72 8.39
C MET A 95 -1.24 9.33 7.74
N MET A 96 -0.17 8.57 7.93
CA MET A 96 0.09 7.28 7.31
C MET A 96 0.65 6.30 8.32
N GLY A 97 0.45 5.01 8.08
CA GLY A 97 1.05 3.96 8.89
C GLY A 97 1.30 2.69 8.11
N GLU A 98 2.11 1.82 8.70
CA GLU A 98 2.56 0.57 8.12
C GLU A 98 2.54 -0.57 9.14
N VAL A 99 2.28 -1.77 8.64
CA VAL A 99 2.39 -3.02 9.39
C VAL A 99 3.31 -3.97 8.64
N ASN A 100 4.27 -4.54 9.36
CA ASN A 100 5.30 -5.45 8.82
C ASN A 100 5.99 -4.88 7.57
N PRO A 101 6.53 -3.63 7.61
CA PRO A 101 7.17 -3.04 6.43
C PRO A 101 8.36 -3.88 5.96
N SER A 102 8.55 -3.96 4.65
CA SER A 102 9.75 -4.57 4.07
C SER A 102 10.94 -3.63 4.24
N LYS A 103 12.17 -4.15 4.30
CA LYS A 103 13.38 -3.32 4.49
C LYS A 103 13.55 -2.21 3.44
N ASN A 104 12.90 -2.35 2.28
CA ASN A 104 13.02 -1.43 1.15
C ASN A 104 11.78 -0.53 0.98
N GLU A 105 10.77 -0.67 1.84
CA GLU A 105 9.49 0.04 1.73
C GLU A 105 9.10 0.58 3.10
N THR A 106 9.85 1.58 3.56
CA THR A 106 9.65 2.22 4.86
C THR A 106 8.72 3.42 4.77
N LEU A 107 8.12 3.81 5.90
CA LEU A 107 7.28 5.01 5.98
C LEU A 107 7.98 6.28 5.48
N ASP A 108 9.29 6.41 5.72
CA ASP A 108 10.11 7.54 5.27
C ASP A 108 10.21 7.64 3.74
N ASP A 109 10.28 6.50 3.05
CA ASP A 109 10.27 6.48 1.60
C ASP A 109 8.90 6.85 1.04
N TRP A 110 7.83 6.52 1.77
CA TRP A 110 6.47 6.92 1.43
C TRP A 110 6.19 8.40 1.65
N LEU A 111 6.73 8.98 2.72
CA LEU A 111 6.67 10.42 2.95
C LEU A 111 7.24 11.19 1.75
N LYS A 112 8.39 10.74 1.22
CA LYS A 112 8.99 11.34 0.02
C LYS A 112 8.11 11.22 -1.22
N LYS A 113 7.47 10.06 -1.44
CA LYS A 113 6.57 9.85 -2.60
C LYS A 113 5.25 10.60 -2.47
N THR A 114 4.83 10.92 -1.25
CA THR A 114 3.62 11.73 -1.01
C THR A 114 3.88 13.22 -1.32
N ASN A 115 5.14 13.67 -1.25
CA ASN A 115 5.52 15.01 -1.69
C ASN A 115 5.34 15.13 -3.21
N GLY A 116 4.24 15.76 -3.63
CA GLY A 116 3.87 15.89 -5.04
C GLY A 116 2.58 15.16 -5.42
N VAL A 117 1.89 14.54 -4.46
CA VAL A 117 0.54 14.03 -4.67
C VAL A 117 -0.47 15.18 -4.51
N ASP A 118 -1.17 15.50 -5.59
CA ASP A 118 -2.11 16.64 -5.63
C ASP A 118 -3.48 16.34 -5.00
N TYR A 119 -3.87 15.06 -4.94
CA TYR A 119 -5.17 14.64 -4.45
C TYR A 119 -5.10 13.32 -3.67
N GLN A 120 -6.05 13.13 -2.77
CA GLN A 120 -6.29 11.85 -2.11
C GLN A 120 -7.67 11.36 -2.51
N LEU A 121 -7.84 10.05 -2.57
CA LEU A 121 -9.14 9.43 -2.82
C LEU A 121 -9.62 8.68 -1.59
N THR A 122 -10.93 8.53 -1.50
CA THR A 122 -11.60 7.68 -0.52
C THR A 122 -12.18 6.46 -1.22
N SER A 123 -12.40 5.36 -0.51
CA SER A 123 -12.96 4.14 -1.12
C SER A 123 -14.32 4.43 -1.76
N GLY A 124 -14.43 4.22 -3.08
CA GLY A 124 -15.64 4.50 -3.86
C GLY A 124 -15.73 5.91 -4.45
N GLU A 125 -14.78 6.80 -4.16
CA GLU A 125 -14.70 8.13 -4.78
C GLU A 125 -14.14 8.06 -6.21
N HIS A 126 -14.76 8.77 -7.14
CA HIS A 126 -14.26 8.86 -8.51
C HIS A 126 -13.02 9.75 -8.58
N PHE A 127 -12.11 9.44 -9.51
CA PHE A 127 -11.00 10.32 -9.84
C PHE A 127 -11.50 11.73 -10.21
N PRO A 128 -10.80 12.80 -9.77
CA PRO A 128 -11.14 14.15 -10.18
C PRO A 128 -11.18 14.23 -11.71
N LYS A 129 -12.18 14.94 -12.26
CA LYS A 129 -12.17 15.22 -13.69
C LYS A 129 -10.96 16.09 -13.99
N GLU A 130 -10.17 15.68 -14.99
CA GLU A 130 -9.12 16.51 -15.58
C GLU A 130 -9.68 17.93 -15.79
N GLN A 131 -9.08 18.94 -15.17
CA GLN A 131 -9.43 20.32 -15.49
C GLN A 131 -8.96 20.57 -16.92
N GLY A 132 -9.91 20.47 -17.85
CA GLY A 132 -9.63 20.34 -19.28
C GLY A 132 -8.61 21.34 -19.77
N PHE A 133 -7.54 20.81 -20.39
CA PHE A 133 -6.87 21.54 -21.45
C PHE A 133 -7.95 21.93 -22.48
N LYS A 134 -8.11 23.24 -22.72
CA LYS A 134 -9.07 23.79 -23.68
C LYS A 134 -8.68 23.31 -25.09
N THR A 135 -9.12 22.13 -25.49
CA THR A 135 -9.15 21.75 -26.91
C THR A 135 -10.60 21.72 -27.35
N SER A 136 -10.98 22.78 -28.04
CA SER A 136 -12.18 22.81 -28.87
C SER A 136 -12.06 21.69 -29.90
N THR A 137 -12.86 20.64 -29.78
CA THR A 137 -12.99 19.66 -30.86
C THR A 137 -14.46 19.42 -31.10
N ALA A 138 -14.91 19.93 -32.25
CA ALA A 138 -16.20 19.68 -32.83
C ALA A 138 -16.42 18.19 -33.07
N SER A 139 -17.65 17.75 -32.86
CA SER A 139 -18.14 16.40 -33.09
C SER A 139 -17.84 15.87 -34.49
N ALA A 140 -17.30 14.64 -34.57
CA ALA A 140 -17.54 13.76 -35.71
C ALA A 140 -17.61 12.29 -35.23
N THR A 141 -18.75 11.68 -35.54
CA THR A 141 -19.19 10.31 -35.27
C THR A 141 -18.35 9.28 -36.04
N PRO A 142 -18.05 8.08 -35.49
CA PRO A 142 -17.30 7.06 -36.21
C PRO A 142 -18.21 6.22 -37.12
N LYS A 143 -17.76 5.95 -38.35
CA LYS A 143 -18.36 4.95 -39.25
C LYS A 143 -17.33 3.87 -39.58
N SER A 144 -17.67 2.62 -39.26
CA SER A 144 -16.91 1.40 -39.61
C SER A 144 -17.00 1.07 -41.10
N THR A 145 -15.92 0.55 -41.70
CA THR A 145 -16.01 -0.52 -42.72
C THR A 145 -14.69 -1.29 -42.85
N THR A 146 -14.82 -2.56 -43.21
CA THR A 146 -13.92 -3.72 -43.06
C THR A 146 -12.94 -3.93 -44.23
N SER A 147 -11.76 -4.50 -43.91
CA SER A 147 -10.89 -5.47 -44.62
C SER A 147 -10.70 -5.45 -46.16
N THR A 148 -9.42 -5.49 -46.59
CA THR A 148 -8.87 -6.46 -47.58
C THR A 148 -7.32 -6.40 -47.62
N THR A 149 -6.66 -7.55 -47.53
CA THR A 149 -5.26 -7.82 -47.98
C THR A 149 -5.30 -8.30 -49.44
N PRO A 150 -4.23 -8.12 -50.26
CA PRO A 150 -3.16 -9.13 -50.32
C PRO A 150 -1.73 -8.63 -50.67
N ASP A 151 -0.76 -9.35 -50.10
CA ASP A 151 0.51 -9.90 -50.64
C ASP A 151 1.38 -9.13 -51.69
N SER A 152 2.68 -8.99 -51.40
CA SER A 152 3.82 -9.51 -52.20
C SER A 152 5.17 -8.82 -51.90
N THR A 153 6.08 -9.60 -51.30
CA THR A 153 7.52 -9.83 -51.61
C THR A 153 8.55 -8.70 -51.83
N GLY A 154 9.67 -8.85 -51.09
CA GLY A 154 11.07 -8.63 -51.53
C GLY A 154 11.68 -7.27 -51.14
N ASP A 155 12.95 -7.12 -50.74
CA ASP A 155 14.08 -8.00 -50.43
C ASP A 155 15.21 -7.06 -49.91
N SER A 156 16.18 -7.63 -49.20
CA SER A 156 17.56 -7.17 -49.05
C SER A 156 18.00 -6.03 -48.10
N PHE A 157 18.68 -6.49 -47.04
CA PHE A 157 20.00 -6.07 -46.53
C PHE A 157 20.25 -4.62 -46.10
N TYR A 158 20.48 -4.43 -44.79
CA TYR A 158 21.70 -3.80 -44.30
C TYR A 158 22.20 -4.49 -43.02
N HIS A 159 23.43 -4.99 -43.13
CA HIS A 159 24.32 -5.39 -42.05
C HIS A 159 24.62 -4.20 -41.14
N HIS A 160 24.64 -4.41 -39.82
CA HIS A 160 25.75 -4.00 -38.96
C HIS A 160 25.78 -4.92 -37.72
N ASN A 161 26.78 -5.79 -37.70
CA ASN A 161 27.30 -6.39 -36.47
C ASN A 161 27.95 -5.27 -35.65
N ASP A 162 27.79 -5.29 -34.34
CA ASP A 162 28.96 -5.25 -33.47
C ASP A 162 28.67 -5.88 -32.11
N ARG A 163 29.67 -6.65 -31.66
CA ARG A 163 29.68 -7.51 -30.47
C ARG A 163 30.33 -6.78 -29.30
N ASN A 164 29.90 -7.08 -28.08
CA ASN A 164 30.74 -7.14 -26.86
C ASN A 164 29.86 -7.75 -25.75
N SER A 165 29.90 -9.03 -25.40
CA SER A 165 31.01 -9.94 -25.06
C SER A 165 31.93 -9.43 -23.94
N HIS A 166 31.38 -9.33 -22.73
CA HIS A 166 32.15 -9.49 -21.48
C HIS A 166 31.76 -10.89 -20.96
N GLY A 167 32.63 -11.89 -20.87
CA GLY A 167 34.00 -11.87 -20.38
C GLY A 167 33.99 -12.62 -19.05
N GLY A 168 33.95 -13.95 -19.11
CA GLY A 168 33.97 -14.83 -17.94
C GLY A 168 35.34 -14.82 -17.25
N GLY A 169 35.33 -14.79 -15.91
CA GLY A 169 36.51 -14.92 -15.05
C GLY A 169 36.08 -15.44 -13.67
N ALA A 170 36.87 -16.36 -13.12
CA ALA A 170 36.48 -17.32 -12.10
C ALA A 170 36.65 -16.87 -10.62
N VAL A 171 35.78 -17.46 -9.78
CA VAL A 171 35.93 -17.98 -8.40
C VAL A 171 37.16 -17.59 -7.57
N ALA A 172 36.94 -16.97 -6.41
CA ALA A 172 37.47 -17.39 -5.08
C ALA A 172 37.07 -16.40 -3.97
N GLY A 173 36.52 -16.90 -2.85
CA GLY A 173 36.36 -16.12 -1.62
C GLY A 173 35.15 -16.52 -0.77
N ILE A 174 35.30 -17.58 0.02
CA ILE A 174 34.34 -17.96 1.07
C ILE A 174 34.38 -16.89 2.17
N ALA A 175 33.24 -16.27 2.46
CA ALA A 175 33.00 -15.57 3.72
C ALA A 175 31.77 -16.17 4.40
N ILE A 176 32.02 -17.04 5.37
CA ILE A 176 31.04 -17.55 6.31
C ILE A 176 30.67 -16.38 7.23
N GLY A 177 29.62 -15.63 6.88
CA GLY A 177 29.05 -14.56 7.70
C GLY A 177 27.67 -14.98 8.19
N GLY A 178 27.53 -15.17 9.49
CA GLY A 178 26.44 -15.90 10.12
C GLY A 178 25.03 -15.41 9.77
N ALA A 179 24.16 -16.37 9.43
CA ALA A 179 22.73 -16.18 9.51
C ALA A 179 22.36 -15.97 10.99
N GLN A 180 22.22 -14.71 11.41
CA GLN A 180 21.44 -14.42 12.60
C GLN A 180 19.98 -14.72 12.26
N MET A 181 19.57 -15.94 12.58
CA MET A 181 18.16 -16.26 12.74
C MET A 181 17.65 -15.31 13.83
N LEU A 182 16.94 -14.26 13.43
CA LEU A 182 16.09 -13.50 14.35
C LEU A 182 15.06 -14.49 14.85
N VAL A 183 15.36 -15.12 16.00
CA VAL A 183 14.38 -15.86 16.77
C VAL A 183 13.43 -14.81 17.32
N SER A 184 12.43 -14.44 16.51
CA SER A 184 11.24 -13.75 16.98
C SER A 184 10.73 -14.58 18.16
N ARG A 185 10.89 -14.05 19.37
CA ARG A 185 10.43 -14.69 20.60
C ARG A 185 8.90 -14.71 20.57
N ALA A 186 8.33 -15.66 19.83
CA ALA A 186 6.96 -16.08 20.03
C ALA A 186 6.91 -16.58 21.48
N ARG A 187 6.41 -15.74 22.40
CA ARG A 187 6.07 -16.15 23.76
C ARG A 187 4.98 -17.22 23.63
N LYS A 188 5.39 -18.48 23.53
CA LYS A 188 4.51 -19.65 23.60
C LYS A 188 3.94 -19.68 25.02
N ILE A 189 2.79 -19.06 25.22
CA ILE A 189 2.04 -19.14 26.46
C ILE A 189 1.38 -20.52 26.48
N LYS A 190 1.78 -21.36 27.44
CA LYS A 190 1.15 -22.67 27.67
C LYS A 190 -0.34 -22.45 28.01
N CYS A 191 -1.23 -22.96 27.17
CA CYS A 191 -2.60 -23.31 27.57
C CYS A 191 -2.72 -24.86 27.58
N ALA A 192 -3.88 -25.38 28.00
CA ALA A 192 -4.19 -26.79 28.28
C ALA A 192 -3.43 -27.83 27.42
N PRO A 193 -3.05 -28.99 28.00
CA PRO A 193 -2.10 -29.91 27.40
C PRO A 193 -2.55 -30.38 26.01
N GLY A 194 -1.69 -30.19 25.01
CA GLY A 194 -1.84 -30.76 23.67
C GLY A 194 -2.26 -29.81 22.54
N ARG A 195 -2.47 -28.50 22.79
CA ARG A 195 -2.72 -27.53 21.70
C ARG A 195 -1.85 -26.28 21.83
N LEU A 196 -1.18 -25.91 20.74
CA LEU A 196 -0.55 -24.60 20.59
C LEU A 196 -1.67 -23.57 20.40
N CYS A 197 -2.02 -22.84 21.46
CA CYS A 197 -2.88 -21.67 21.32
C CYS A 197 -2.03 -20.50 20.82
N ILE A 198 -2.18 -20.13 19.53
CA ILE A 198 -1.80 -18.80 19.08
C ILE A 198 -2.79 -17.85 19.75
N ARG A 199 -2.38 -17.17 20.84
CA ARG A 199 -3.18 -16.06 21.36
C ARG A 199 -3.22 -15.01 20.26
N ARG A 200 -4.39 -14.79 19.66
CA ARG A 200 -4.64 -13.61 18.83
C ARG A 200 -4.34 -12.39 19.69
N ARG A 201 -3.29 -11.63 19.35
CA ARG A 201 -2.99 -10.39 20.06
C ARG A 201 -3.70 -9.26 19.35
N GLN A 202 -4.24 -8.38 20.17
CA GLN A 202 -4.78 -7.12 19.69
C GLN A 202 -3.66 -6.09 19.70
N LYS A 203 -3.43 -5.46 18.55
CA LYS A 203 -2.44 -4.40 18.35
C LYS A 203 -3.21 -3.09 18.23
N ARG A 204 -3.10 -2.23 19.25
CA ARG A 204 -3.82 -0.95 19.29
C ARG A 204 -3.09 0.10 18.46
N ILE A 205 -3.88 0.88 17.73
CA ILE A 205 -3.47 2.02 16.91
C ILE A 205 -4.39 3.18 17.27
N ASP A 206 -3.85 4.22 17.87
CA ASP A 206 -4.56 5.44 18.24
C ASP A 206 -4.31 6.52 17.18
N GLU A 207 -5.32 7.35 16.88
CA GLU A 207 -5.24 8.48 15.93
C GLU A 207 -4.99 9.85 16.56
#